data_AF-A0A977KUT4-F1
#
_entry.id   AF-A0A977KUT4-F1
#
_cell.length_a   1.000
_cell.length_b   1.000
_cell.length_c   1.000
_cell.angle_alpha   90.00
_cell.angle_beta   90.00
_cell.angle_gamma   90.00
#
_symmetry.space_group_name_H-M   'P 1'
#
loop_
_entity.id
_entity.type
_entity.pdbx_description
1 polymer ?
#
loop_
_entity_poly.entity_id
_entity_poly.type
_entity_poly.pdbx_seq_one_letter_code
_entity_poly.pdbx_strand_id
1 'polypeptide(L)'
;MSILKKSSMEVLNDVGLCQEKEDALFKKNCPHCYSEKVKIHSHYQTKGNGERKMFICQECSSCFAETYGSVIAGLETPLSEIVKVLKARMEGIGLNAAARAFGYAKTTILNWEKKLSGLQETLFLYALVNEFVKLVIEGDELYTKVGKNKEASASEGWTIVLMDRASRFIWHLKCGRKEQKLFLEAMMTVAELFERSAESLQLFTDGEKRYSQLLFNICHEVLNWTVGSLWMAEKVMTMRPK
;
A
#
# COMPACT_ATOMS: atom_id res chain seq x y z
N MET A 1 -27.60 -0.32 39.04
CA MET A 1 -27.04 -1.38 38.17
C MET A 1 -26.01 -0.75 37.25
N SER A 2 -24.73 -0.84 37.62
CA SER A 2 -23.62 -0.24 36.87
C SER A 2 -23.19 -1.18 35.75
N ILE A 3 -23.32 -0.72 34.50
CA ILE A 3 -22.75 -1.39 33.34
C ILE A 3 -21.26 -1.06 33.32
N LEU A 4 -20.43 -2.00 33.77
CA LEU A 4 -18.97 -1.92 33.66
C LEU A 4 -18.61 -1.90 32.16
N LYS A 5 -18.03 -0.79 31.70
CA LYS A 5 -17.34 -0.71 30.40
C LYS A 5 -16.15 -1.66 30.44
N LYS A 6 -16.25 -2.83 29.79
CA LYS A 6 -15.09 -3.65 29.47
C LYS A 6 -14.13 -2.83 28.62
N SER A 7 -12.84 -2.89 28.94
CA SER A 7 -11.78 -2.29 28.15
C SER A 7 -11.72 -2.96 26.77
N SER A 8 -11.38 -2.22 25.70
CA SER A 8 -11.21 -2.78 24.35
C SER A 8 -10.22 -3.96 24.30
N MET A 9 -9.35 -4.07 25.31
CA MET A 9 -8.39 -5.16 25.48
C MET A 9 -9.04 -6.47 25.99
N GLU A 10 -10.17 -6.40 26.70
CA GLU A 10 -10.90 -7.57 27.20
C GLU A 10 -11.83 -8.17 26.13
N VAL A 11 -12.26 -7.36 25.14
CA VAL A 11 -13.07 -7.83 24.01
C VAL A 11 -12.24 -8.66 23.03
N LEU A 12 -10.93 -8.41 22.93
CA LEU A 12 -10.03 -9.19 22.09
C LEU A 12 -9.70 -10.58 22.66
N ASN A 13 -9.82 -10.76 23.97
CA ASN A 13 -9.54 -12.05 24.62
C ASN A 13 -10.68 -13.07 24.52
N ASP A 14 -11.90 -12.65 24.17
CA ASP A 14 -13.06 -13.55 23.97
C ASP A 14 -13.09 -14.18 22.55
N VAL A 15 -12.21 -13.76 21.64
CA VAL A 15 -12.00 -14.40 20.34
C VAL A 15 -10.90 -15.46 20.50
N GLY A 16 -11.25 -16.59 21.08
CA GLY A 16 -10.37 -17.76 21.19
C GLY A 16 -9.92 -18.27 19.82
N LEU A 17 -8.82 -17.72 19.30
CA LEU A 17 -8.05 -18.30 18.20
C LEU A 17 -7.17 -19.40 18.79
N CYS A 18 -7.58 -20.66 18.59
CA CYS A 18 -6.77 -21.82 18.95
C CYS A 18 -5.38 -21.71 18.32
N GLN A 19 -4.32 -21.83 19.12
CA GLN A 19 -2.91 -21.75 18.68
C GLN A 19 -2.59 -22.56 17.41
N GLU A 20 -3.28 -23.67 17.17
CA GLU A 20 -3.14 -24.50 15.95
C GLU A 20 -3.48 -23.75 14.64
N LYS A 21 -4.41 -22.78 14.67
CA LYS A 21 -4.74 -21.95 13.49
C LYS A 21 -3.68 -20.88 13.23
N GLU A 22 -3.04 -20.36 14.28
CA GLU A 22 -1.95 -19.39 14.15
C GLU A 22 -0.71 -20.04 13.54
N ASP A 23 -0.34 -21.24 13.97
CA ASP A 23 0.80 -21.99 13.43
C ASP A 23 0.64 -22.34 11.94
N ALA A 24 -0.59 -22.59 11.49
CA ALA A 24 -0.90 -22.83 10.07
C ALA A 24 -0.78 -21.56 9.22
N LEU A 25 -1.19 -20.40 9.75
CA LEU A 25 -1.11 -19.09 9.07
C LEU A 25 0.33 -18.61 8.85
N PHE A 26 1.26 -19.00 9.73
CA PHE A 26 2.67 -18.60 9.66
C PHE A 26 3.62 -19.71 9.20
N LYS A 27 3.09 -20.82 8.66
CA LYS A 27 3.91 -21.89 8.09
C LYS A 27 4.75 -21.37 6.92
N LYS A 28 6.08 -21.45 7.06
CA LYS A 28 7.04 -20.94 6.07
C LYS A 28 7.29 -21.97 4.98
N ASN A 29 6.75 -21.71 3.79
CA ASN A 29 7.08 -22.47 2.58
C ASN A 29 8.41 -22.01 1.99
N CYS A 30 9.08 -22.91 1.25
CA CYS A 30 10.29 -22.57 0.54
C CYS A 30 10.03 -21.44 -0.48
N PRO A 31 10.77 -20.32 -0.45
CA PRO A 31 10.54 -19.22 -1.39
C PRO A 31 10.97 -19.54 -2.84
N HIS A 32 11.72 -20.62 -3.05
CA HIS A 32 12.25 -20.98 -4.38
C HIS A 32 11.41 -22.05 -5.09
N CYS A 33 10.84 -22.99 -4.34
CA CYS A 33 10.05 -24.09 -4.92
C CYS A 33 8.66 -24.27 -4.28
N TYR A 34 8.26 -23.39 -3.35
CA TYR A 34 6.97 -23.41 -2.63
C TYR A 34 6.69 -24.69 -1.82
N SER A 35 7.67 -25.55 -1.66
CA SER A 35 7.57 -26.76 -0.84
C SER A 35 7.32 -26.46 0.62
N GLU A 36 6.45 -27.24 1.25
CA GLU A 36 6.22 -27.22 2.70
C GLU A 36 7.29 -27.96 3.49
N LYS A 37 8.17 -28.73 2.82
CA LYS A 37 9.22 -29.54 3.46
C LYS A 37 10.43 -28.68 3.83
N VAL A 38 10.24 -27.84 4.84
CA VAL A 38 11.25 -26.91 5.36
C VAL A 38 11.63 -27.30 6.79
N LYS A 39 12.93 -27.32 7.09
CA LYS A 39 13.43 -27.53 8.46
C LYS A 39 14.37 -26.40 8.89
N ILE A 40 14.51 -26.21 10.20
CA ILE A 40 15.53 -25.32 10.75
C ILE A 40 16.89 -25.96 10.49
N HIS A 41 17.77 -25.21 9.83
CA HIS A 41 19.14 -25.62 9.55
C HIS A 41 20.09 -25.17 10.66
N SER A 42 19.98 -23.90 11.07
CA SER A 42 20.85 -23.30 12.06
C SER A 42 20.18 -22.09 12.72
N HIS A 43 20.77 -21.63 13.81
CA HIS A 43 20.44 -20.36 14.45
C HIS A 43 21.60 -19.39 14.26
N TYR A 44 21.31 -18.09 14.14
CA TYR A 44 22.31 -17.04 14.04
C TYR A 44 21.95 -15.87 14.93
N GLN A 45 22.98 -15.24 15.50
CA GLN A 45 22.81 -14.06 16.35
C GLN A 45 22.81 -12.79 15.49
N THR A 46 21.83 -11.93 15.71
CA THR A 46 21.81 -10.60 15.11
C THR A 46 22.41 -9.58 16.08
N LYS A 47 23.02 -8.52 15.56
CA LYS A 47 23.68 -7.49 16.39
C LYS A 47 22.72 -6.75 17.34
N GLY A 48 21.41 -6.79 17.10
CA GLY A 48 20.44 -6.07 17.94
C GLY A 48 19.02 -6.65 18.01
N ASN A 49 18.71 -7.75 17.32
CA ASN A 49 17.35 -8.30 17.23
C ASN A 49 17.29 -9.75 17.78
N GLY A 50 18.28 -10.13 18.59
CA GLY A 50 18.39 -11.47 19.18
C GLY A 50 18.75 -12.56 18.18
N GLU A 51 18.48 -13.79 18.60
CA GLU A 51 18.67 -15.00 17.80
C GLU A 51 17.59 -15.12 16.72
N ARG A 52 17.99 -15.60 15.54
CA ARG A 52 17.10 -15.85 14.39
C ARG A 52 17.37 -17.21 13.78
N LYS A 53 16.38 -17.75 13.09
CA LYS A 53 16.44 -19.07 12.44
C LYS A 53 16.85 -18.96 10.98
N MET A 54 17.70 -19.89 10.54
CA MET A 54 17.96 -20.17 9.13
C MET A 54 17.25 -21.47 8.77
N PHE A 55 16.50 -21.46 7.67
CA PHE A 55 15.75 -22.59 7.17
C PHE A 55 16.44 -23.22 5.96
N ILE A 56 16.24 -24.52 5.76
CA ILE A 56 16.66 -25.25 4.57
C ILE A 56 15.49 -26.06 4.00
N CYS A 57 15.25 -25.90 2.70
CA CYS A 57 14.27 -26.72 1.97
C CYS A 57 14.82 -28.12 1.73
N GLN A 58 14.02 -29.16 1.98
CA GLN A 58 14.43 -30.55 1.72
C GLN A 58 14.26 -30.99 0.25
N GLU A 59 13.57 -30.21 -0.59
CA GLU A 59 13.38 -30.54 -2.01
C GLU A 59 14.41 -29.84 -2.91
N CYS A 60 14.56 -28.52 -2.78
CA CYS A 60 15.50 -27.75 -3.61
C CYS A 60 16.84 -27.46 -2.91
N SER A 61 17.01 -27.87 -1.65
CA SER A 61 18.22 -27.65 -0.83
C SER A 61 18.62 -26.18 -0.63
N SER A 62 17.75 -25.22 -0.98
CA SER A 62 18.03 -23.79 -0.78
C SER A 62 17.87 -23.39 0.70
N CYS A 63 18.80 -22.56 1.19
CA CYS A 63 18.75 -21.98 2.52
C CYS A 63 18.17 -20.56 2.49
N PHE A 64 17.34 -20.21 3.47
CA PHE A 64 16.74 -18.88 3.57
C PHE A 64 16.49 -18.47 5.02
N ALA A 65 16.63 -17.17 5.31
CA ALA A 65 16.44 -16.63 6.65
C ALA A 65 14.95 -16.63 7.07
N GLU A 66 14.69 -16.64 8.39
CA GLU A 66 13.34 -16.51 8.96
C GLU A 66 12.57 -15.31 8.43
N THR A 67 13.25 -14.18 8.30
CA THR A 67 12.69 -12.94 7.80
C THR A 67 12.65 -12.87 6.27
N TYR A 68 13.07 -13.90 5.54
CA TYR A 68 13.10 -13.88 4.07
C TYR A 68 11.73 -13.48 3.50
N GLY A 69 11.74 -12.65 2.47
CA GLY A 69 10.53 -12.14 1.81
C GLY A 69 9.74 -11.10 2.62
N SER A 70 10.14 -10.79 3.86
CA SER A 70 9.52 -9.71 4.64
C SER A 70 10.25 -8.38 4.46
N VAL A 71 9.56 -7.28 4.77
CA VAL A 71 10.16 -5.93 4.75
C VAL A 71 11.30 -5.75 5.75
N ILE A 72 11.40 -6.62 6.76
CA ILE A 72 12.48 -6.58 7.77
C ILE A 72 13.68 -7.46 7.39
N ALA A 73 13.63 -8.19 6.26
CA ALA A 73 14.71 -9.08 5.83
C ALA A 73 16.04 -8.33 5.68
N GLY A 74 17.11 -8.78 6.31
CA GLY A 74 18.44 -8.16 6.14
C GLY A 74 18.58 -6.76 6.77
N LEU A 75 17.70 -6.39 7.71
CA LEU A 75 17.94 -5.25 8.58
C LEU A 75 18.92 -5.64 9.70
N GLU A 76 20.03 -4.92 9.80
CA GLU A 76 21.00 -5.09 10.89
C GLU A 76 20.63 -4.26 12.13
N THR A 77 19.94 -3.13 11.92
CA THR A 77 19.52 -2.22 12.99
C THR A 77 18.19 -2.69 13.59
N PRO A 78 18.02 -2.61 14.92
CA PRO A 78 16.74 -2.89 15.58
C PRO A 78 15.57 -2.12 14.98
N LEU A 79 14.46 -2.84 14.78
CA LEU A 79 13.25 -2.25 14.19
C LEU A 79 12.72 -1.10 15.04
N SER A 80 12.82 -1.20 16.37
CA SER A 80 12.45 -0.12 17.30
C SER A 80 13.20 1.17 17.01
N GLU A 81 14.49 1.10 16.72
CA GLU A 81 15.30 2.29 16.44
C GLU A 81 15.06 2.83 15.03
N ILE A 82 14.85 1.95 14.05
CA ILE A 82 14.41 2.37 12.70
C ILE A 82 13.08 3.13 12.80
N VAL A 83 12.09 2.58 13.51
CA VAL A 83 10.77 3.19 13.70
C VAL A 83 10.89 4.56 14.35
N LYS A 84 11.77 4.72 15.35
CA LYS A 84 12.02 6.01 16.00
C LYS A 84 12.56 7.06 15.01
N VAL A 85 13.52 6.68 14.17
CA VAL A 85 14.08 7.58 13.14
C VAL A 85 13.01 7.96 12.11
N LEU A 86 12.21 7.00 11.65
CA LEU A 86 11.15 7.25 10.68
C LEU A 86 10.01 8.10 11.23
N LYS A 87 9.63 7.90 12.50
CA LYS A 87 8.64 8.75 13.17
C LYS A 87 9.11 10.21 13.21
N ALA A 88 10.36 10.44 13.59
CA ALA A 88 10.97 11.78 13.55
C ALA A 88 10.95 12.40 12.14
N ARG A 89 11.23 11.61 11.09
CA ARG A 89 11.13 12.04 9.70
C ARG A 89 9.70 12.44 9.32
N MET A 90 8.70 11.66 9.74
CA MET A 90 7.28 11.93 9.51
C MET A 90 6.79 13.18 10.26
N GLU A 91 7.36 13.47 11.43
CA GLU A 91 7.10 14.70 12.21
C GLU A 91 7.79 15.94 11.62
N GLY A 92 8.45 15.81 10.47
CA GLY A 92 9.00 16.93 9.71
C GLY A 92 10.49 17.19 9.91
N ILE A 93 11.21 16.34 10.66
CA ILE A 93 12.67 16.47 10.77
C ILE A 93 13.30 16.18 9.42
N GLY A 94 13.96 17.17 8.81
CA GLY A 94 14.62 17.02 7.50
C GLY A 94 15.72 15.95 7.49
N LEU A 95 15.99 15.35 6.32
CA LEU A 95 16.94 14.22 6.18
C LEU A 95 18.33 14.50 6.77
N ASN A 96 18.89 15.68 6.52
CA ASN A 96 20.20 16.07 7.08
C ASN A 96 20.13 16.21 8.62
N ALA A 97 19.02 16.71 9.16
CA ALA A 97 18.84 16.86 10.59
C ALA A 97 18.67 15.50 11.27
N ALA A 98 17.90 14.58 10.67
CA ALA A 98 17.77 13.21 11.14
C ALA A 98 19.12 12.47 11.15
N ALA A 99 19.91 12.58 10.08
CA ALA A 99 21.23 11.98 10.02
C ALA A 99 22.15 12.46 11.17
N ARG A 100 22.11 13.76 11.51
CA ARG A 100 22.88 14.30 12.65
C ARG A 100 22.31 13.89 14.00
N ALA A 101 20.98 13.89 14.16
CA ALA A 101 20.31 13.60 15.41
C ALA A 101 20.44 12.12 15.83
N PHE A 102 20.42 11.21 14.86
CA PHE A 102 20.42 9.76 15.12
C PHE A 102 21.73 9.05 14.73
N GLY A 103 22.69 9.76 14.15
CA GLY A 103 24.02 9.20 13.82
C GLY A 103 24.04 8.23 12.64
N TYR A 104 22.97 8.16 11.84
CA TYR A 104 22.91 7.30 10.66
C TYR A 104 23.23 8.05 9.37
N ALA A 105 23.85 7.36 8.41
CA ALA A 105 24.06 7.90 7.08
C ALA A 105 22.73 8.18 6.37
N LYS A 106 22.68 9.23 5.55
CA LYS A 106 21.48 9.62 4.79
C LYS A 106 20.96 8.49 3.90
N THR A 107 21.88 7.78 3.24
CA THR A 107 21.57 6.62 2.40
C THR A 107 20.92 5.50 3.20
N THR A 108 21.36 5.26 4.43
CA THR A 108 20.76 4.27 5.33
C THR A 108 19.31 4.63 5.67
N ILE A 109 19.05 5.88 6.06
CA ILE A 109 17.68 6.36 6.37
C ILE A 109 16.77 6.23 5.14
N LEU A 110 17.23 6.68 3.97
CA LEU A 110 16.47 6.57 2.71
C LEU A 110 16.21 5.11 2.33
N ASN A 111 17.18 4.21 2.55
CA ASN A 111 16.99 2.78 2.31
C ASN A 111 15.94 2.18 3.24
N TRP A 112 15.86 2.62 4.50
CA TRP A 112 14.79 2.20 5.41
C TRP A 112 13.43 2.73 4.96
N GLU A 113 13.32 4.02 4.62
CA GLU A 113 12.09 4.62 4.08
C GLU A 113 11.60 3.83 2.85
N LYS A 114 12.49 3.58 1.87
CA LYS A 114 12.17 2.82 0.65
C LYS A 114 11.80 1.36 0.93
N LYS A 115 12.46 0.72 1.89
CA LYS A 115 12.18 -0.68 2.21
C LYS A 115 10.82 -0.84 2.90
N LEU A 116 10.52 0.05 3.83
CA LEU A 116 9.27 0.03 4.60
C LEU A 116 8.10 0.60 3.80
N SER A 117 8.34 1.42 2.77
CA SER A 117 7.27 1.81 1.84
C SER A 117 6.65 0.61 1.11
N GLY A 118 7.33 -0.53 1.02
CA GLY A 118 6.74 -1.78 0.52
C GLY A 118 5.56 -2.30 1.36
N LEU A 119 5.41 -1.86 2.61
CA LEU A 119 4.22 -2.18 3.42
C LEU A 119 2.96 -1.46 2.94
N GLN A 120 3.10 -0.38 2.16
CA GLN A 120 1.98 0.44 1.71
C GLN A 120 0.91 -0.41 1.01
N GLU A 121 1.31 -1.29 0.09
CA GLU A 121 0.38 -2.15 -0.64
C GLU A 121 -0.36 -3.13 0.27
N THR A 122 0.33 -3.73 1.25
CA THR A 122 -0.30 -4.65 2.22
C THR A 122 -1.27 -3.91 3.13
N LEU A 123 -0.91 -2.73 3.62
CA LEU A 123 -1.79 -1.88 4.43
C LEU A 123 -3.00 -1.40 3.61
N PHE A 124 -2.80 -1.15 2.31
CA PHE A 124 -3.86 -0.77 1.39
C PHE A 124 -4.85 -1.91 1.16
N LEU A 125 -4.36 -3.13 0.95
CA LEU A 125 -5.21 -4.32 0.88
C LEU A 125 -5.98 -4.53 2.20
N TYR A 126 -5.33 -4.36 3.35
CA TYR A 126 -6.02 -4.45 4.64
C TYR A 126 -7.14 -3.41 4.78
N ALA A 127 -6.91 -2.17 4.35
CA ALA A 127 -7.94 -1.14 4.34
C ALA A 127 -9.10 -1.48 3.38
N LEU A 128 -8.79 -2.02 2.20
CA LEU A 128 -9.78 -2.43 1.19
C LEU A 128 -10.68 -3.59 1.60
N VAL A 129 -10.25 -4.45 2.53
CA VAL A 129 -11.08 -5.55 3.04
C VAL A 129 -12.21 -5.04 3.95
N ASN A 130 -12.21 -3.75 4.31
CA ASN A 130 -13.35 -3.13 4.97
C ASN A 130 -14.39 -2.71 3.91
N GLU A 131 -15.63 -3.17 4.08
CA GLU A 131 -16.74 -2.72 3.25
C GLU A 131 -17.10 -1.26 3.60
N PHE A 132 -17.10 -0.40 2.58
CA PHE A 132 -17.56 0.99 2.71
C PHE A 132 -18.92 1.13 2.02
N VAL A 133 -19.97 1.38 2.79
CA VAL A 133 -21.35 1.63 2.29
C VAL A 133 -21.44 2.92 1.47
N LYS A 134 -20.54 3.87 1.73
CA LYS A 134 -20.46 5.15 1.02
C LYS A 134 -19.04 5.67 1.06
N LEU A 135 -18.52 6.08 -0.10
CA LEU A 135 -17.22 6.73 -0.21
C LEU A 135 -17.39 8.22 -0.53
N VAL A 136 -16.76 9.07 0.27
CA VAL A 136 -16.69 10.51 0.04
C VAL A 136 -15.23 10.90 -0.11
N ILE A 137 -14.80 11.10 -1.36
CA ILE A 137 -13.41 11.40 -1.71
C ILE A 137 -13.21 12.91 -1.80
N GLU A 138 -12.24 13.41 -1.05
CA GLU A 138 -11.70 14.77 -1.14
C GLU A 138 -10.41 14.71 -1.97
N GLY A 139 -10.40 15.41 -3.10
CA GLY A 139 -9.26 15.53 -4.00
C GLY A 139 -8.64 16.93 -3.92
N ASP A 140 -7.32 17.00 -3.85
CA ASP A 140 -6.56 18.25 -3.79
C ASP A 140 -5.22 18.15 -4.55
N GLU A 141 -4.67 19.31 -4.93
CA GLU A 141 -3.41 19.48 -5.63
C GLU A 141 -2.39 20.27 -4.82
N LEU A 142 -1.40 19.57 -4.30
CA LEU A 142 -0.34 20.16 -3.50
C LEU A 142 0.89 20.46 -4.36
N TYR A 143 1.40 21.69 -4.31
CA TYR A 143 2.66 22.06 -4.96
C TYR A 143 3.83 22.01 -3.97
N THR A 144 4.85 21.23 -4.31
CA THR A 144 6.14 21.19 -3.58
C THR A 144 7.29 21.45 -4.54
N LYS A 145 8.35 22.11 -4.07
CA LYS A 145 9.56 22.30 -4.90
C LYS A 145 10.39 21.02 -4.92
N VAL A 146 10.52 20.40 -6.08
CA VAL A 146 11.33 19.18 -6.28
C VAL A 146 12.51 19.48 -7.21
N GLY A 147 13.73 19.12 -6.76
CA GLY A 147 14.94 19.30 -7.55
C GLY A 147 15.35 20.77 -7.70
N LYS A 148 15.25 21.30 -8.92
CA LYS A 148 15.61 22.70 -9.23
C LYS A 148 14.44 23.63 -8.89
N ASN A 149 14.76 24.83 -8.40
CA ASN A 149 13.77 25.89 -8.22
C ASN A 149 13.29 26.37 -9.59
N LYS A 150 12.11 25.91 -10.00
CA LYS A 150 11.42 26.27 -11.24
C LYS A 150 10.05 26.83 -10.90
N GLU A 151 9.51 27.63 -11.81
CA GLU A 151 8.10 28.04 -11.77
C GLU A 151 7.17 26.83 -11.64
N ALA A 152 6.05 27.01 -10.93
CA ALA A 152 5.13 25.92 -10.62
C ALA A 152 4.61 25.21 -11.88
N SER A 153 4.35 25.95 -12.96
CA SER A 153 3.89 25.41 -14.24
C SER A 153 4.90 24.47 -14.92
N ALA A 154 6.21 24.64 -14.66
CA ALA A 154 7.29 23.86 -15.24
C ALA A 154 7.87 22.82 -14.27
N SER A 155 7.23 22.64 -13.11
CA SER A 155 7.70 21.78 -12.04
C SER A 155 7.05 20.40 -12.06
N GLU A 156 7.82 19.40 -11.65
CA GLU A 156 7.36 18.01 -11.44
C GLU A 156 6.88 17.75 -10.01
N GLY A 157 6.75 18.82 -9.21
CA GLY A 157 6.43 18.74 -7.79
C GLY A 157 4.95 18.90 -7.46
N TRP A 158 4.06 18.78 -8.44
CA TRP A 158 2.62 18.76 -8.18
C TRP A 158 2.20 17.37 -7.73
N THR A 159 1.52 17.29 -6.60
CA THR A 159 1.01 16.04 -6.04
C THR A 159 -0.50 16.08 -6.02
N ILE A 160 -1.16 15.14 -6.70
CA ILE A 160 -2.60 14.92 -6.50
C ILE A 160 -2.77 13.97 -5.33
N VAL A 161 -3.64 14.35 -4.40
CA VAL A 161 -4.07 13.53 -3.26
C VAL A 161 -5.56 13.27 -3.41
N LEU A 162 -5.97 12.00 -3.40
CA LEU A 162 -7.37 11.61 -3.22
C LEU A 162 -7.50 10.90 -1.88
N MET A 163 -8.32 11.44 -0.98
CA MET A 163 -8.46 10.95 0.38
C MET A 163 -9.93 10.75 0.73
N ASP A 164 -10.26 9.65 1.41
CA ASP A 164 -11.60 9.49 1.98
C ASP A 164 -11.81 10.41 3.18
N ARG A 165 -12.94 11.11 3.20
CA ARG A 165 -13.34 12.04 4.24
C ARG A 165 -13.56 11.35 5.59
N ALA A 166 -14.06 10.13 5.62
CA ALA A 166 -14.38 9.47 6.89
C ALA A 166 -13.13 8.86 7.53
N SER A 167 -12.44 7.97 6.81
CA SER A 167 -11.28 7.22 7.29
C SER A 167 -9.96 7.96 7.21
N ARG A 168 -9.90 9.06 6.43
CA ARG A 168 -8.65 9.75 6.06
C ARG A 168 -7.67 8.85 5.30
N PHE A 169 -8.19 7.77 4.73
CA PHE A 169 -7.39 6.87 3.92
C PHE A 169 -7.06 7.52 2.57
N ILE A 170 -5.77 7.46 2.19
CA ILE A 170 -5.29 8.05 0.95
C ILE A 170 -5.38 7.00 -0.16
N TRP A 171 -6.34 7.20 -1.06
CA TRP A 171 -6.58 6.31 -2.20
C TRP A 171 -5.62 6.55 -3.36
N HIS A 172 -5.20 7.80 -3.55
CA HIS A 172 -4.27 8.18 -4.60
C HIS A 172 -3.28 9.22 -4.07
N LEU A 173 -1.99 9.00 -4.30
CA LEU A 173 -0.93 9.94 -3.97
C LEU A 173 0.13 9.89 -5.07
N LYS A 174 0.09 10.84 -6.00
CA LYS A 174 1.01 10.84 -7.14
C LYS A 174 1.61 12.22 -7.36
N CYS A 175 2.94 12.27 -7.42
CA CYS A 175 3.70 13.46 -7.76
C CYS A 175 4.11 13.45 -9.24
N GLY A 176 4.02 14.60 -9.90
CA GLY A 176 4.44 14.78 -11.29
C GLY A 176 4.24 16.20 -11.79
N ARG A 177 4.29 16.38 -13.12
CA ARG A 177 3.92 17.65 -13.75
C ARG A 177 2.41 17.82 -13.68
N LYS A 178 1.93 19.06 -13.54
CA LYS A 178 0.49 19.39 -13.58
C LYS A 178 -0.06 19.31 -15.00
N GLU A 179 0.09 18.16 -15.63
CA GLU A 179 -0.36 17.83 -16.99
C GLU A 179 -1.50 16.81 -16.92
N GLN A 180 -2.26 16.66 -18.01
CA GLN A 180 -3.44 15.80 -18.07
C GLN A 180 -3.20 14.36 -17.59
N LYS A 181 -2.01 13.80 -17.84
CA LYS A 181 -1.64 12.45 -17.38
C LYS A 181 -1.77 12.28 -15.85
N LEU A 182 -1.35 13.29 -15.08
CA LEU A 182 -1.40 13.23 -13.62
C LEU A 182 -2.85 13.12 -13.12
N PHE A 183 -3.76 13.87 -13.74
CA PHE A 183 -5.19 13.82 -13.45
C PHE A 183 -5.86 12.53 -13.93
N LEU A 184 -5.42 12.00 -15.07
CA LEU A 184 -5.94 10.75 -15.61
C LEU A 184 -5.66 9.58 -14.66
N GLU A 185 -4.43 9.46 -14.14
CA GLU A 185 -4.09 8.42 -13.16
C GLU A 185 -4.98 8.52 -11.91
N ALA A 186 -5.28 9.73 -11.44
CA ALA A 186 -6.19 9.95 -10.30
C ALA A 186 -7.63 9.55 -10.62
N MET A 187 -8.15 9.91 -11.80
CA MET A 187 -9.52 9.54 -12.21
C MET A 187 -9.67 8.05 -12.52
N MET A 188 -8.61 7.37 -12.98
CA MET A 188 -8.61 5.91 -13.08
C MET A 188 -8.77 5.26 -11.71
N THR A 189 -8.08 5.75 -10.67
CA THR A 189 -8.30 5.27 -9.30
C THR A 189 -9.75 5.47 -8.85
N VAL A 190 -10.38 6.61 -9.16
CA VAL A 190 -11.80 6.84 -8.84
C VAL A 190 -12.71 5.86 -9.57
N ALA A 191 -12.45 5.57 -10.85
CA ALA A 191 -13.21 4.58 -11.61
C ALA A 191 -13.08 3.16 -11.02
N GLU A 192 -11.86 2.74 -10.68
CA GLU A 192 -11.62 1.45 -10.01
C GLU A 192 -12.32 1.34 -8.65
N LEU A 193 -12.36 2.43 -7.88
CA LEU A 193 -13.10 2.48 -6.62
C LEU A 193 -14.60 2.42 -6.84
N PHE A 194 -15.12 3.09 -7.86
CA PHE A 194 -16.54 3.03 -8.21
C PHE A 194 -16.96 1.61 -8.60
N GLU A 195 -16.16 0.89 -9.37
CA GLU A 195 -16.43 -0.52 -9.73
C GLU A 195 -16.43 -1.45 -8.51
N ARG A 196 -15.68 -1.11 -7.45
CA ARG A 196 -15.49 -1.95 -6.26
C ARG A 196 -16.34 -1.56 -5.06
N SER A 197 -16.94 -0.37 -5.04
CA SER A 197 -17.65 0.16 -3.86
C SER A 197 -19.17 -0.01 -3.98
N ALA A 198 -19.81 -0.26 -2.84
CA ALA A 198 -21.24 -0.49 -2.75
C ALA A 198 -22.00 0.86 -2.77
N GLU A 199 -22.99 0.94 -3.65
CA GLU A 199 -24.04 1.96 -3.75
C GLU A 199 -23.66 3.37 -4.21
N SER A 200 -22.67 4.06 -3.63
CA SER A 200 -22.38 5.46 -4.03
C SER A 200 -20.96 5.99 -3.73
N LEU A 201 -20.40 6.71 -4.70
CA LEU A 201 -19.14 7.46 -4.60
C LEU A 201 -19.39 8.95 -4.87
N GLN A 202 -18.88 9.81 -4.00
CA GLN A 202 -18.89 11.27 -4.17
C GLN A 202 -17.45 11.79 -4.26
N LEU A 203 -17.15 12.64 -5.24
CA LEU A 203 -15.84 13.29 -5.40
C LEU A 203 -15.97 14.80 -5.23
N PHE A 204 -15.16 15.38 -4.34
CA PHE A 204 -15.04 16.81 -4.09
C PHE A 204 -13.64 17.28 -4.48
N THR A 205 -13.53 18.27 -5.37
CA THR A 205 -12.25 18.87 -5.78
C THR A 205 -12.33 20.40 -5.76
N ASP A 206 -11.20 21.07 -5.88
CA ASP A 206 -11.06 22.53 -5.82
C ASP A 206 -11.64 23.30 -7.04
N GLY A 207 -12.16 22.58 -8.03
CA GLY A 207 -12.74 23.15 -9.26
C GLY A 207 -11.84 23.07 -10.50
N GLU A 208 -10.69 22.38 -10.44
CA GLU A 208 -9.88 22.09 -11.63
C GLU A 208 -10.67 21.28 -12.67
N LYS A 209 -10.87 21.87 -13.85
CA LYS A 209 -11.76 21.35 -14.92
C LYS A 209 -11.34 19.98 -15.46
N ARG A 210 -10.05 19.64 -15.36
CA ARG A 210 -9.53 18.37 -15.87
C ARG A 210 -10.14 17.16 -15.17
N TYR A 211 -10.46 17.25 -13.88
CA TYR A 211 -11.14 16.18 -13.16
C TYR A 211 -12.49 15.85 -13.83
N SER A 212 -13.36 16.85 -14.00
CA SER A 212 -14.68 16.65 -14.58
C SER A 212 -14.62 16.20 -16.04
N GLN A 213 -13.70 16.75 -16.84
CA GLN A 213 -13.58 16.38 -18.26
C GLN A 213 -13.12 14.93 -18.44
N LEU A 214 -12.12 14.51 -17.67
CA LEU A 214 -11.61 13.13 -17.73
C LEU A 214 -12.65 12.14 -17.22
N LEU A 215 -13.33 12.45 -16.11
CA LEU A 215 -14.39 11.60 -15.59
C LEU A 215 -15.53 11.45 -16.61
N PHE A 216 -15.96 12.54 -17.25
CA PHE A 216 -16.98 12.48 -18.30
C PHE A 216 -16.54 11.59 -19.47
N ASN A 217 -15.30 11.72 -19.93
CA ASN A 217 -14.76 10.89 -21.02
C ASN A 217 -14.73 9.41 -20.62
N ILE A 218 -14.26 9.08 -19.41
CA ILE A 218 -14.24 7.71 -18.88
C ILE A 218 -15.66 7.14 -18.84
N CYS A 219 -16.62 7.88 -18.29
CA CYS A 219 -18.02 7.45 -18.25
C CYS A 219 -18.61 7.23 -19.65
N HIS A 220 -18.29 8.12 -20.60
CA HIS A 220 -18.76 8.00 -21.98
C HIS A 220 -18.20 6.73 -22.65
N GLU A 221 -16.92 6.45 -22.47
CA GLU A 221 -16.28 5.24 -23.00
C GLU A 221 -16.88 3.97 -22.40
N VAL A 222 -17.07 3.92 -21.07
CA VAL A 222 -17.69 2.79 -20.38
C VAL A 222 -19.10 2.54 -20.91
N LEU A 223 -19.93 3.59 -21.02
CA LEU A 223 -21.29 3.48 -21.54
C LEU A 223 -21.32 2.98 -22.99
N ASN A 224 -20.47 3.53 -23.86
CA ASN A 224 -20.37 3.08 -25.25
C ASN A 224 -19.88 1.63 -25.37
N TRP A 225 -19.02 1.18 -24.46
CA TRP A 225 -18.59 -0.22 -24.37
C TRP A 225 -19.74 -1.15 -23.97
N THR A 226 -20.53 -0.79 -22.96
CA THR A 226 -21.74 -1.57 -22.57
C THR A 226 -22.82 -1.58 -23.65
N VAL A 227 -22.98 -0.49 -24.41
CA VAL A 227 -23.94 -0.44 -25.52
C VAL A 227 -23.41 -1.22 -26.73
N GLY A 228 -22.11 -1.18 -27.01
CA GLY A 228 -21.49 -1.94 -28.11
C GLY A 228 -21.42 -3.46 -27.88
N SER A 229 -21.33 -3.91 -26.62
CA SER A 229 -21.29 -5.34 -26.28
C SER A 229 -22.66 -6.02 -26.35
N LEU A 230 -23.77 -5.27 -26.25
CA LEU A 230 -25.11 -5.80 -26.55
C LEU A 230 -25.35 -6.01 -28.06
N TRP A 231 -24.70 -5.23 -28.92
CA TRP A 231 -24.80 -5.35 -30.38
C TRP A 231 -23.76 -6.29 -31.02
N MET A 232 -22.65 -6.59 -30.33
CA MET A 232 -21.62 -7.55 -30.81
C MET A 232 -21.77 -8.98 -30.29
N ALA A 233 -22.63 -9.23 -29.28
CA ALA A 233 -22.91 -10.59 -28.79
C ALA A 233 -23.62 -11.48 -29.83
N GLU A 234 -24.22 -10.91 -30.87
CA GLU A 234 -24.86 -11.66 -31.96
C GLU A 234 -23.95 -11.94 -33.18
N LYS A 235 -22.71 -11.40 -33.21
CA LYS A 235 -21.82 -11.51 -34.38
C LYS A 235 -20.48 -12.20 -34.17
N VAL A 236 -20.17 -12.67 -32.96
CA VAL A 236 -18.94 -13.43 -32.67
C VAL A 236 -19.29 -14.84 -32.16
N MET A 237 -20.16 -15.54 -32.89
CA MET A 237 -20.34 -16.99 -32.74
C MET A 237 -20.14 -17.72 -34.09
N THR A 238 -19.12 -17.34 -34.85
CA THR A 238 -18.58 -18.17 -35.93
C THR A 238 -17.10 -17.84 -36.08
N MET A 239 -16.24 -18.65 -35.45
CA MET A 239 -14.92 -19.09 -35.95
C MET A 239 -14.15 -19.74 -34.79
N ARG A 240 -14.46 -21.01 -34.54
CA ARG A 240 -13.45 -21.98 -34.09
C ARG A 240 -13.27 -22.97 -35.23
N PRO A 241 -12.11 -23.01 -35.92
CA PRO A 241 -11.64 -24.24 -36.52
C PRO A 241 -10.95 -25.11 -35.46
N LYS A 242 -10.91 -26.41 -35.77
CA LYS A 242 -10.41 -27.53 -34.94
C LYS A 242 -9.06 -27.30 -34.27
#